data_AF-A0A0N8W6T9-F1
#
_entry.id   AF-A0A0N8W6T9-F1
#
_cell.length_a   1.000
_cell.length_b   1.000
_cell.length_c   1.000
_cell.angle_alpha   90.00
_cell.angle_beta   90.00
_cell.angle_gamma   90.00
#
_symmetry.space_group_name_H-M   'P 1'
#
loop_
_entity.id
_entity.type
_entity.pdbx_description
1 polymer ?
#
loop_
_entity_poly.entity_id
_entity_poly.type
_entity_poly.pdbx_seq_one_letter_code
_entity_poly.pdbx_strand_id
1 'polypeptide(L)'
;MGILLSFIVALIVSTIIIYAVTRFFGETEGITTALIAAVAGTVVYAVIYAILDHGLIAAFVAGIAWLLVLQHLYGIGWLKSLAIAVAIWLVTSVVGWFLPVL
;
A
#
# COMPACT_ATOMS: atom_id res chain seq x y z
N MET A 1 -10.04 9.30 20.85
CA MET A 1 -9.89 10.43 19.92
C MET A 1 -8.65 10.32 18.99
N GLY A 2 -7.65 9.47 19.27
CA GLY A 2 -6.43 9.38 18.44
C GLY A 2 -6.46 8.47 17.20
N ILE A 3 -7.30 7.43 17.16
CA ILE A 3 -7.25 6.37 16.14
C ILE A 3 -7.65 6.89 14.74
N LEU A 4 -8.67 7.75 14.66
CA LEU A 4 -9.12 8.31 13.39
C LEU A 4 -8.10 9.30 12.82
N LEU A 5 -7.51 10.14 13.66
CA LEU A 5 -6.47 11.07 13.25
C LEU A 5 -5.22 10.33 12.77
N SER A 6 -4.76 9.30 13.51
CA SER A 6 -3.63 8.48 13.08
C SER A 6 -3.92 7.78 11.76
N PHE A 7 -5.13 7.22 11.59
CA PHE A 7 -5.53 6.59 10.34
C PHE A 7 -5.53 7.56 9.16
N ILE A 8 -6.10 8.76 9.32
CA ILE A 8 -6.13 9.79 8.27
C ILE A 8 -4.70 10.20 7.89
N VAL A 9 -3.83 10.43 8.87
CA VAL A 9 -2.43 10.80 8.60
C VAL A 9 -1.71 9.66 7.88
N ALA A 10 -1.84 8.41 8.35
CA ALA A 10 -1.24 7.24 7.71
C ALA A 10 -1.73 7.05 6.27
N LEU A 11 -3.04 7.28 6.03
CA LEU A 11 -3.64 7.18 4.70
C LEU A 11 -3.09 8.26 3.75
N ILE A 12 -3.01 9.52 4.21
CA ILE A 12 -2.46 10.63 3.41
C ILE A 12 -1.01 10.34 3.06
N VAL A 13 -0.19 9.95 4.03
CA VAL A 13 1.24 9.71 3.80
C VAL A 13 1.44 8.49 2.91
N SER A 14 0.70 7.39 3.12
CA SER A 14 0.74 6.21 2.23
C SER A 14 0.34 6.56 0.81
N THR A 15 -0.69 7.38 0.62
CA THR A 15 -1.13 7.86 -0.69
C THR A 15 -0.01 8.63 -1.40
N ILE A 16 0.68 9.53 -0.68
CA ILE A 16 1.81 10.30 -1.21
C ILE A 16 2.96 9.37 -1.59
N ILE A 17 3.31 8.39 -0.73
CA ILE A 17 4.37 7.42 -1.01
C ILE A 17 4.04 6.60 -2.25
N ILE A 18 2.83 6.01 -2.32
CA ILE A 18 2.39 5.21 -3.46
C ILE A 18 2.42 6.05 -4.74
N TYR A 19 1.92 7.29 -4.69
CA TYR A 19 1.94 8.20 -5.83
C TYR A 19 3.37 8.51 -6.30
N ALA A 20 4.27 8.87 -5.37
CA ALA A 20 5.65 9.18 -5.69
C ALA A 20 6.41 7.97 -6.28
N VAL A 21 6.21 6.79 -5.69
CA VAL A 21 6.88 5.56 -6.15
C VAL A 21 6.33 5.12 -7.51
N THR A 22 5.01 5.05 -7.69
CA THR A 22 4.43 4.66 -8.98
C THR A 22 4.85 5.62 -10.09
N ARG A 23 4.86 6.94 -9.82
CA ARG A 23 5.36 7.96 -10.74
C ARG A 23 6.85 7.76 -11.09
N PHE A 24 7.68 7.39 -10.12
CA PHE A 24 9.10 7.07 -10.34
C PHE A 24 9.28 5.87 -11.29
N PHE A 25 8.37 4.89 -11.23
CA PHE A 25 8.36 3.74 -12.14
C PHE A 25 7.70 4.04 -13.51
N GLY A 26 7.35 5.30 -13.78
CA GLY A 26 6.80 5.76 -15.06
C GLY A 26 5.30 5.64 -15.21
N GLU A 27 4.57 5.34 -14.12
CA GLU A 27 3.10 5.35 -14.11
C GLU A 27 2.55 6.76 -14.24
N THR A 28 1.49 6.94 -15.03
CA THR A 28 0.94 8.26 -15.37
C THR A 28 -0.33 8.64 -14.61
N GLU A 29 -0.84 7.70 -13.84
CA GLU A 29 -2.06 7.73 -13.07
C GLU A 29 -2.01 8.84 -12.00
N GLY A 30 -3.18 9.39 -11.70
CA GLY A 30 -3.31 10.48 -10.74
C GLY A 30 -3.21 10.03 -9.29
N ILE A 31 -3.17 11.01 -8.38
CA ILE A 31 -3.19 10.79 -6.93
C ILE A 31 -4.44 10.03 -6.47
N THR A 32 -5.55 10.12 -7.21
CA THR A 32 -6.77 9.35 -6.95
C THR A 32 -6.52 7.85 -7.04
N THR A 33 -5.74 7.38 -8.03
CA THR A 33 -5.40 5.95 -8.16
C THR A 33 -4.53 5.50 -6.98
N ALA A 34 -3.58 6.33 -6.55
CA ALA A 34 -2.75 6.05 -5.38
C ALA A 34 -3.58 5.99 -4.08
N LEU A 35 -4.57 6.88 -3.94
CA LEU A 35 -5.47 6.87 -2.80
C LEU A 35 -6.31 5.59 -2.79
N ILE A 36 -6.86 5.20 -3.94
CA ILE A 36 -7.61 3.94 -4.08
C ILE A 36 -6.70 2.75 -3.74
N ALA A 37 -5.45 2.74 -4.19
CA ALA A 37 -4.48 1.69 -3.86
C ALA A 37 -4.18 1.62 -2.35
N ALA A 38 -4.06 2.77 -1.67
CA ALA A 38 -3.82 2.85 -0.23
C ALA A 38 -5.03 2.31 0.57
N VAL A 39 -6.24 2.75 0.20
CA VAL A 39 -7.49 2.28 0.82
C VAL A 39 -7.68 0.79 0.55
N ALA A 40 -7.49 0.35 -0.70
CA ALA A 40 -7.63 -1.04 -1.07
C ALA A 40 -6.61 -1.92 -0.34
N GLY A 41 -5.37 -1.46 -0.15
CA GLY A 41 -4.38 -2.13 0.70
C GLY A 41 -4.90 -2.31 2.12
N THR A 42 -5.41 -1.25 2.73
CA THR A 42 -6.00 -1.32 4.07
C THR A 42 -7.13 -2.35 4.15
N VAL A 43 -8.05 -2.33 3.19
CA VAL A 43 -9.18 -3.27 3.13
C VAL A 43 -8.70 -4.71 2.93
N VAL A 44 -7.77 -4.94 2.00
CA VAL A 44 -7.21 -6.27 1.71
C VAL A 44 -6.54 -6.86 2.95
N TYR A 45 -5.67 -6.09 3.61
CA TYR A 45 -4.99 -6.54 4.81
C TYR A 45 -5.97 -6.78 5.97
N ALA A 46 -6.95 -5.88 6.16
CA ALA A 46 -7.96 -6.04 7.21
C ALA A 46 -8.81 -7.31 7.01
N VAL A 47 -9.30 -7.56 5.80
CA VAL A 47 -10.11 -8.74 5.48
C VAL A 47 -9.30 -10.02 5.65
N ILE A 48 -8.06 -10.05 5.15
CA ILE A 48 -7.24 -11.26 5.21
C ILE A 48 -6.83 -11.58 6.64
N TYR A 49 -6.40 -10.60 7.43
CA TYR A 49 -6.08 -10.83 8.85
C TYR A 49 -7.31 -11.20 9.68
N ALA A 50 -8.50 -10.72 9.33
CA ALA A 50 -9.74 -11.13 10.01
C ALA A 50 -10.09 -12.61 9.78
N ILE A 51 -9.66 -13.20 8.65
CA ILE A 51 -9.97 -14.59 8.28
C ILE A 51 -8.87 -15.57 8.72
N LEU A 52 -7.61 -15.19 8.50
CA LEU A 52 -6.44 -16.07 8.64
C LEU A 52 -5.65 -15.86 9.93
N ASP A 53 -6.12 -14.95 10.80
CA ASP A 53 -5.44 -14.47 12.01
C ASP A 53 -4.09 -13.78 11.69
N HIS A 54 -3.48 -13.15 12.69
CA HIS A 54 -2.22 -12.43 12.55
C HIS A 54 -1.02 -13.39 12.44
N GLY A 55 -0.79 -13.92 11.24
CA GLY A 55 0.33 -14.81 10.92
C GLY A 55 1.09 -14.43 9.64
N LEU A 56 2.27 -15.02 9.46
CA LEU A 56 3.10 -14.84 8.27
C LEU A 56 2.36 -15.22 6.97
N ILE A 57 1.51 -16.25 7.04
CA ILE A 57 0.69 -16.70 5.92
C ILE A 57 -0.30 -15.59 5.53
N ALA A 58 -0.99 -14.98 6.49
CA ALA A 58 -1.92 -13.88 6.24
C ALA A 58 -1.19 -12.67 5.64
N ALA A 59 -0.01 -12.31 6.14
CA ALA A 59 0.79 -11.22 5.60
C ALA A 59 1.19 -11.48 4.13
N PHE A 60 1.59 -12.71 3.81
CA PHE A 60 1.99 -13.10 2.46
C PHE A 60 0.80 -13.07 1.49
N VAL A 61 -0.34 -13.65 1.89
CA VAL A 61 -1.56 -13.66 1.06
C VAL A 61 -2.10 -12.23 0.87
N ALA A 62 -2.06 -11.39 1.91
CA ALA A 62 -2.43 -9.98 1.80
C ALA A 62 -1.51 -9.19 0.87
N GLY A 63 -0.20 -9.42 0.95
CA GLY A 63 0.77 -8.83 0.04
C GLY A 63 0.46 -9.20 -1.42
N ILE A 64 0.22 -10.49 -1.70
CA ILE A 64 -0.14 -10.96 -3.05
C ILE A 64 -1.46 -10.36 -3.52
N ALA A 65 -2.48 -10.32 -2.66
CA ALA A 65 -3.77 -9.72 -3.00
C ALA A 65 -3.63 -8.22 -3.32
N TRP A 66 -2.79 -7.49 -2.58
CA TRP A 66 -2.53 -6.09 -2.85
C TRP A 66 -1.70 -5.86 -4.13
N LEU A 67 -0.78 -6.78 -4.47
CA LEU A 67 -0.09 -6.77 -5.77
C LEU A 67 -1.06 -6.86 -6.94
N LEU A 68 -2.10 -7.70 -6.83
CA LEU A 68 -3.17 -7.81 -7.83
C LEU A 68 -3.95 -6.50 -7.96
N VAL A 69 -4.21 -5.83 -6.83
CA VAL A 69 -4.84 -4.50 -6.83
C VAL A 69 -3.98 -3.48 -7.56
N LEU A 70 -2.68 -3.38 -7.24
CA LEU A 70 -1.76 -2.48 -7.95
C LEU A 70 -1.69 -2.80 -9.44
N GLN A 71 -1.64 -4.09 -9.77
CA GLN A 71 -1.63 -4.55 -11.15
C GLN A 71 -2.85 -4.06 -11.93
N HIS A 72 -4.04 -4.20 -11.31
CA HIS A 72 -5.29 -3.82 -11.94
C HIS A 72 -5.47 -2.29 -12.04
N LEU A 73 -5.12 -1.55 -10.98
CA LEU A 73 -5.29 -0.10 -10.92
C LEU A 73 -4.36 0.67 -11.86
N TYR A 74 -3.13 0.18 -12.06
CA TYR A 74 -2.12 0.81 -12.89
C TYR A 74 -1.95 0.12 -14.26
N GLY A 75 -2.68 -0.96 -14.55
CA GLY A 75 -2.57 -1.68 -15.82
C GLY A 75 -1.18 -2.27 -16.10
N ILE A 76 -0.41 -2.55 -15.04
CA ILE A 76 0.99 -2.97 -15.12
C ILE A 76 1.16 -4.50 -15.14
N GLY A 77 2.33 -4.97 -15.56
CA GLY A 77 2.70 -6.39 -15.44
C GLY A 77 3.01 -6.80 -14.00
N TRP A 78 2.92 -8.11 -13.71
CA TRP A 78 3.19 -8.68 -12.38
C TRP A 78 4.57 -8.29 -11.82
N LEU A 79 5.61 -8.34 -12.65
CA LEU A 79 6.97 -7.99 -12.24
C LEU A 79 7.11 -6.51 -11.87
N LYS A 80 6.44 -5.62 -12.61
CA LYS A 80 6.44 -4.18 -12.33
C LYS A 80 5.66 -3.88 -11.05
N SER A 81 4.51 -4.54 -10.84
CA SER A 81 3.73 -4.46 -9.60
C SER A 81 4.57 -4.89 -8.39
N LEU A 82 5.28 -6.02 -8.49
CA LEU A 82 6.16 -6.49 -7.43
C LEU A 82 7.28 -5.48 -7.14
N ALA A 83 7.93 -4.94 -8.17
CA ALA A 83 9.00 -3.95 -8.00
C ALA A 83 8.49 -2.67 -7.31
N ILE A 84 7.32 -2.18 -7.71
CA ILE A 84 6.65 -1.03 -7.09
C ILE A 84 6.30 -1.32 -5.63
N ALA A 85 5.72 -2.47 -5.34
CA ALA A 85 5.35 -2.83 -3.96
C ALA A 85 6.57 -2.95 -3.04
N VAL A 86 7.66 -3.55 -3.53
CA VAL A 86 8.94 -3.60 -2.79
C VAL A 86 9.48 -2.19 -2.56
N ALA A 87 9.44 -1.32 -3.57
CA ALA A 87 9.88 0.06 -3.44
C ALA A 87 9.00 0.85 -2.44
N ILE A 88 7.68 0.68 -2.48
CA ILE A 88 6.76 1.27 -1.50
C ILE A 88 7.11 0.76 -0.09
N TRP A 89 7.28 -0.55 0.08
CA TRP A 89 7.63 -1.11 1.39
C TRP A 89 8.94 -0.54 1.95
N LEU A 90 9.98 -0.39 1.11
CA LEU A 90 11.24 0.23 1.50
C LEU A 90 11.06 1.69 1.90
N VAL A 91 10.38 2.48 1.08
CA VAL A 91 10.14 3.91 1.36
C VAL A 91 9.30 4.07 2.63
N THR A 92 8.20 3.32 2.76
CA THR A 92 7.36 3.35 3.96
C THR A 92 8.13 2.93 5.21
N SER A 93 9.02 1.93 5.12
CA SER A 93 9.85 1.52 6.27
C SER A 93 10.79 2.64 6.73
N VAL A 94 11.39 3.38 5.80
CA VAL A 94 12.25 4.54 6.12
C VAL A 94 11.41 5.69 6.68
N VAL A 95 10.27 6.01 6.06
CA VAL A 95 9.38 7.08 6.52
C VAL A 95 8.78 6.76 7.90
N GLY A 96 8.48 5.49 8.18
CA GLY A 96 7.96 5.01 9.45
C GLY A 96 8.88 5.28 10.64
N TRP A 97 10.19 5.37 10.42
CA TRP A 97 11.14 5.79 11.47
C TRP A 97 10.93 7.24 11.91
N PHE A 98 10.45 8.11 11.01
CA PHE A 98 10.17 9.51 11.29
C PHE A 98 8.70 9.77 11.64
N LEU A 99 7.79 8.96 11.10
CA LEU A 99 6.36 9.02 11.30
C LEU A 99 5.86 7.66 11.82
N PRO A 100 5.92 7.39 13.13
CA PRO A 100 5.56 6.08 13.74
C PRO A 100 4.08 5.68 13.59
N VAL A 101 3.31 6.48 12.85
CA VAL A 101 1.91 6.26 12.54
C VAL A 101 1.72 5.34 11.32
N LEU A 102 2.80 5.10 10.56
CA LEU A 102 2.91 4.16 9.45
C LEU A 102 3.45 2.82 9.93
#